data_AF-A0A6B3NTR6-F1
#
_entry.id   AF-A0A6B3NTR6-F1
#
_cell.length_a   1.000
_cell.length_b   1.000
_cell.length_c   1.000
_cell.angle_alpha   90.00
_cell.angle_beta   90.00
_cell.angle_gamma   90.00
#
_symmetry.space_group_name_H-M   'P 1'
#
loop_
_entity.id
_entity.type
_entity.pdbx_description
1 polymer ?
#
loop_
_entity_poly.entity_id
_entity_poly.type
_entity_poly.pdbx_seq_one_letter_code
_entity_poly.pdbx_strand_id
1 'polypeptide(L)'
;EMGADFDMKQYGLKPVHVKTAGGYIFISLAENPPAIDDFLATLAHYMEPYDMENTKVAVQTTLLEKANWKLVLENNRECYHCNASHPELLKTLLEWDDVTDPRADQAFKDHVAASAAAWDAEKIPYAHASFGLRNRIVRMPLLKGTVSMTLDGKQGCQKLMGRIKNPDLGSMRILHLPHSWNHCMGDHIIVFTVWPISAQESKVTTKWLVHKDAVEGVDYD
;
A
#
# COMPACT_ATOMS: atom_id res chain seq x y z
N GLU A 1 24.82 -43.01 -8.88
CA GLU A 1 25.36 -42.42 -7.65
C GLU A 1 26.12 -41.15 -8.00
N MET A 2 26.16 -40.15 -7.12
CA MET A 2 27.02 -38.99 -7.34
C MET A 2 28.47 -39.42 -7.12
N GLY A 3 29.36 -39.07 -8.05
CA GLY A 3 30.77 -39.46 -7.99
C GLY A 3 31.49 -38.88 -6.77
N ALA A 4 32.61 -39.47 -6.37
CA ALA A 4 33.39 -39.04 -5.21
C ALA A 4 33.87 -37.58 -5.29
N ASP A 5 33.96 -37.02 -6.50
CA ASP A 5 34.38 -35.64 -6.76
C ASP A 5 33.22 -34.62 -6.72
N PHE A 6 31.98 -35.07 -6.46
CA PHE A 6 30.83 -34.17 -6.40
C PHE A 6 30.78 -33.41 -5.07
N ASP A 7 31.11 -32.12 -5.11
CA ASP A 7 31.00 -31.23 -3.96
C ASP A 7 29.65 -30.49 -3.94
N MET A 8 28.73 -30.94 -3.08
CA MET A 8 27.42 -30.31 -2.87
C MET A 8 27.50 -28.82 -2.54
N LYS A 9 28.60 -28.34 -1.95
CA LYS A 9 28.77 -26.91 -1.58
C LYS A 9 28.85 -25.99 -2.80
N GLN A 10 29.20 -26.52 -3.97
CA GLN A 10 29.30 -25.75 -5.22
C GLN A 10 27.95 -25.56 -5.93
N TYR A 11 26.90 -26.27 -5.49
CA TYR A 11 25.60 -26.33 -6.16
C TYR A 11 24.45 -25.84 -5.27
N GLY A 12 24.75 -24.96 -4.31
CA GLY A 12 23.71 -24.24 -3.55
C GLY A 12 22.86 -23.34 -4.45
N LEU A 13 21.62 -23.07 -4.02
CA LEU A 13 20.77 -22.08 -4.69
C LEU A 13 21.44 -20.70 -4.67
N LYS A 14 21.31 -19.95 -5.76
CA LYS A 14 21.80 -18.58 -5.83
C LYS A 14 21.05 -17.71 -4.83
N PRO A 15 21.74 -16.99 -3.93
CA PRO A 15 21.09 -16.12 -2.96
C PRO A 15 20.47 -14.90 -3.64
N VAL A 16 19.47 -14.31 -2.97
CA VAL A 16 18.85 -13.04 -3.34
C VAL A 16 18.94 -12.12 -2.12
N HIS A 17 19.19 -10.82 -2.33
CA HIS A 17 19.21 -9.87 -1.23
C HIS A 17 17.79 -9.63 -0.73
N VAL A 18 17.59 -9.73 0.58
CA VAL A 18 16.29 -9.55 1.23
C VAL A 18 16.39 -8.49 2.33
N LYS A 19 15.40 -7.62 2.40
CA LYS A 19 15.15 -6.72 3.55
C LYS A 19 13.68 -6.76 3.94
N THR A 20 13.39 -6.47 5.20
CA THR A 20 12.02 -6.46 5.73
C THR A 20 11.76 -5.16 6.47
N ALA A 21 10.56 -4.60 6.32
CA ALA A 21 10.10 -3.47 7.12
C ALA A 21 8.58 -3.37 7.11
N GLY A 22 7.97 -3.06 8.26
CA GLY A 22 6.54 -2.79 8.36
C GLY A 22 5.66 -3.90 7.80
N GLY A 23 6.05 -5.17 7.95
CA GLY A 23 5.34 -6.34 7.41
C GLY A 23 5.59 -6.65 5.93
N TYR A 24 6.38 -5.85 5.22
CA TYR A 24 6.73 -6.09 3.81
C TYR A 24 8.08 -6.79 3.69
N ILE A 25 8.20 -7.63 2.65
CA ILE A 25 9.44 -8.28 2.23
C ILE A 25 9.88 -7.64 0.91
N PHE A 26 11.09 -7.10 0.86
CA PHE A 26 11.72 -6.51 -0.31
C PHE A 26 12.86 -7.41 -0.78
N ILE A 27 12.96 -7.59 -2.10
CA ILE A 27 14.04 -8.36 -2.72
C ILE A 27 14.81 -7.51 -3.73
N SER A 28 16.11 -7.79 -3.89
CA SER A 28 16.93 -7.21 -4.96
C SER A 28 17.73 -8.29 -5.66
N LEU A 29 17.67 -8.30 -6.98
CA LEU A 29 18.44 -9.19 -7.86
C LEU A 29 19.80 -8.59 -8.27
N ALA A 30 20.06 -7.32 -7.94
CA ALA A 30 21.34 -6.67 -8.19
C ALA A 30 22.39 -7.17 -7.19
N GLU A 31 23.63 -7.37 -7.66
CA GLU A 31 24.80 -7.73 -6.82
C GLU A 31 25.06 -6.70 -5.72
N ASN A 32 24.83 -5.42 -6.03
CA ASN A 32 24.88 -4.31 -5.08
C ASN A 32 23.50 -3.65 -5.00
N PRO A 33 22.63 -4.04 -4.05
CA PRO A 33 21.30 -3.48 -3.90
C PRO A 33 21.30 -1.97 -3.66
N PRO A 34 20.34 -1.22 -4.21
CA PRO A 34 20.15 0.19 -3.86
C PRO A 34 19.90 0.36 -2.36
N ALA A 35 20.49 1.40 -1.76
CA ALA A 35 20.19 1.78 -0.38
C ALA A 35 18.75 2.30 -0.30
N ILE A 36 17.95 1.68 0.56
CA ILE A 36 16.56 2.07 0.85
C ILE A 36 16.30 2.13 2.36
N ASP A 37 17.36 2.12 3.18
CA ASP A 37 17.26 1.96 4.63
C ASP A 37 16.45 3.07 5.31
N ASP A 38 16.59 4.33 4.87
CA ASP A 38 15.78 5.44 5.39
C ASP A 38 14.29 5.25 5.09
N PHE A 39 13.96 4.78 3.88
CA PHE A 39 12.58 4.43 3.53
C PHE A 39 12.06 3.27 4.39
N LEU A 40 12.88 2.23 4.61
CA LEU A 40 12.50 1.09 5.45
C LEU A 40 12.27 1.49 6.91
N ALA A 41 13.10 2.39 7.45
CA ALA A 41 12.93 2.92 8.81
C ALA A 41 11.62 3.70 8.95
N THR A 42 11.31 4.59 8.00
CA THR A 42 10.03 5.31 7.97
C THR A 42 8.85 4.36 7.75
N LEU A 43 8.96 3.39 6.85
CA LEU A 43 7.92 2.38 6.63
C LEU A 43 7.63 1.59 7.91
N ALA A 44 8.68 1.14 8.62
CA ALA A 44 8.51 0.43 9.89
C ALA A 44 7.79 1.28 10.94
N HIS A 45 8.14 2.56 11.05
CA HIS A 45 7.45 3.50 11.94
C HIS A 45 5.97 3.69 11.54
N TYR A 46 5.69 3.83 10.24
CA TYR A 46 4.34 4.11 9.74
C TYR A 46 3.41 2.90 9.80
N MET A 47 3.97 1.70 9.72
CA MET A 47 3.24 0.44 9.78
C MET A 47 3.09 -0.12 11.19
N GLU A 48 3.79 0.42 12.19
CA GLU A 48 3.67 -0.01 13.60
C GLU A 48 2.20 -0.06 14.09
N PRO A 49 1.33 0.92 13.81
CA PRO A 49 -0.06 0.86 14.28
C PRO A 49 -0.87 -0.31 13.74
N TYR A 50 -0.46 -0.87 12.60
CA TYR A 50 -1.22 -1.87 11.84
C TYR A 50 -0.95 -3.31 12.27
N ASP A 51 0.09 -3.55 13.07
CA ASP A 51 0.44 -4.88 13.61
C ASP A 51 0.49 -5.97 12.52
N MET A 52 1.34 -5.75 11.51
CA MET A 52 1.36 -6.55 10.29
C MET A 52 1.64 -8.04 10.49
N GLU A 53 2.29 -8.42 11.59
CA GLU A 53 2.52 -9.81 11.97
C GLU A 53 1.22 -10.56 12.29
N ASN A 54 0.18 -9.83 12.69
CA ASN A 54 -1.13 -10.37 13.03
C ASN A 54 -2.17 -10.15 11.91
N THR A 55 -1.73 -10.19 10.65
CA THR A 55 -2.61 -10.05 9.47
C THR A 55 -2.74 -11.36 8.70
N LYS A 56 -3.82 -11.49 7.94
CA LYS A 56 -4.02 -12.55 6.94
C LYS A 56 -4.44 -11.95 5.61
N VAL A 57 -4.16 -12.66 4.52
CA VAL A 57 -4.74 -12.35 3.21
C VAL A 57 -6.19 -12.82 3.21
N ALA A 58 -7.15 -11.90 3.16
CA ALA A 58 -8.56 -12.22 2.98
C ALA A 58 -8.86 -12.59 1.53
N VAL A 59 -8.38 -11.77 0.59
CA VAL A 59 -8.60 -11.96 -0.84
C VAL A 59 -7.30 -11.65 -1.60
N GLN A 60 -7.05 -12.42 -2.66
CA GLN A 60 -6.02 -12.11 -3.63
C GLN A 60 -6.60 -12.20 -5.04
N THR A 61 -6.39 -11.16 -5.84
CA THR A 61 -6.70 -11.16 -7.27
C THR A 61 -5.43 -10.97 -8.08
N THR A 62 -5.43 -11.48 -9.31
CA THR A 62 -4.34 -11.30 -10.25
C THR A 62 -4.93 -11.01 -11.62
N LEU A 63 -4.52 -9.89 -12.20
CA LEU A 63 -4.93 -9.45 -13.53
C LEU A 63 -3.72 -9.45 -14.47
N LEU A 64 -3.96 -9.88 -15.71
CA LEU A 64 -3.02 -9.69 -16.81
C LEU A 64 -3.53 -8.52 -17.65
N GLU A 65 -2.89 -7.38 -17.47
CA GLU A 65 -3.19 -6.17 -18.23
C GLU A 65 -2.42 -6.21 -19.55
N LYS A 66 -3.13 -6.02 -20.66
CA LYS A 66 -2.55 -5.90 -22.01
C LYS A 66 -1.92 -4.52 -22.22
N ALA A 67 -1.02 -4.15 -21.32
CA ALA A 67 -0.32 -2.87 -21.30
C ALA A 67 1.12 -3.06 -20.82
N ASN A 68 2.00 -2.16 -21.27
CA ASN A 68 3.35 -2.07 -20.73
C ASN A 68 3.31 -1.65 -19.25
N TRP A 69 4.20 -2.18 -18.42
CA TRP A 69 4.24 -1.89 -16.97
C TRP A 69 4.38 -0.40 -16.65
N LYS A 70 5.03 0.37 -17.53
CA LYS A 70 5.12 1.83 -17.40
C LYS A 70 3.77 2.50 -17.53
N LEU A 71 2.92 2.06 -18.46
CA LEU A 71 1.56 2.59 -18.61
C LEU A 71 0.70 2.27 -17.38
N VAL A 72 0.84 1.08 -16.81
CA VAL A 72 0.15 0.70 -15.56
C VAL A 72 0.53 1.65 -14.42
N LEU A 73 1.82 1.93 -14.28
CA LEU A 73 2.29 2.86 -13.25
C LEU A 73 1.90 4.30 -13.55
N GLU A 74 2.07 4.78 -14.79
CA GLU A 74 1.68 6.14 -15.20
C GLU A 74 0.19 6.37 -14.91
N ASN A 75 -0.69 5.42 -15.25
CA ASN A 75 -2.11 5.44 -14.89
C ASN A 75 -2.32 5.48 -13.37
N ASN A 76 -1.55 4.72 -12.59
CA ASN A 76 -1.62 4.77 -11.12
C ASN A 76 -1.15 6.11 -10.53
N ARG A 77 -0.27 6.84 -11.22
CA ARG A 77 0.39 8.04 -10.68
C ARG A 77 -0.40 9.33 -10.90
N GLU A 78 -1.58 9.26 -11.49
CA GLU A 78 -2.49 10.39 -11.65
C GLU A 78 -3.95 10.00 -11.38
N CYS A 79 -4.81 10.99 -11.18
CA CYS A 79 -6.26 10.80 -11.05
C CYS A 79 -7.04 11.66 -12.06
N TYR A 80 -6.37 12.16 -13.11
CA TYR A 80 -7.01 12.96 -14.15
C TYR A 80 -8.08 12.16 -14.91
N HIS A 81 -7.88 10.85 -15.07
CA HIS A 81 -8.87 9.95 -15.66
C HIS A 81 -9.99 9.53 -14.69
N CYS A 82 -9.86 9.79 -13.38
CA CYS A 82 -10.73 9.21 -12.35
C CYS A 82 -12.19 9.61 -12.52
N ASN A 83 -12.46 10.91 -12.72
CA ASN A 83 -13.82 11.44 -12.83
C ASN A 83 -14.64 10.79 -13.96
N ALA A 84 -13.97 10.34 -15.03
CA ALA A 84 -14.61 9.67 -16.15
C ALA A 84 -14.67 8.14 -16.01
N SER A 85 -13.80 7.53 -15.20
CA SER A 85 -13.52 6.10 -15.27
C SER A 85 -13.83 5.31 -13.99
N HIS A 86 -13.91 5.97 -12.83
CA HIS A 86 -13.99 5.28 -11.52
C HIS A 86 -15.14 5.78 -10.63
N PRO A 87 -16.41 5.58 -11.02
CA PRO A 87 -17.56 6.04 -10.24
C PRO A 87 -17.65 5.39 -8.86
N GLU A 88 -17.15 4.17 -8.68
CA GLU A 88 -17.11 3.49 -7.38
C GLU A 88 -16.01 4.05 -6.47
N LEU A 89 -14.80 4.25 -7.00
CA LEU A 89 -13.65 4.73 -6.22
C LEU A 89 -13.88 6.16 -5.71
N LEU A 90 -14.46 7.02 -6.54
CA LEU A 90 -14.74 8.41 -6.22
C LEU A 90 -15.88 8.61 -5.22
N LYS A 91 -16.52 7.53 -4.74
CA LYS A 91 -17.39 7.61 -3.56
C LYS A 91 -16.62 7.82 -2.27
N THR A 92 -15.32 7.49 -2.26
CA THR A 92 -14.51 7.50 -1.03
C THR A 92 -13.15 8.19 -1.21
N LEU A 93 -12.49 8.03 -2.36
CA LEU A 93 -11.15 8.56 -2.57
C LEU A 93 -11.17 10.07 -2.87
N LEU A 94 -10.29 10.82 -2.20
CA LEU A 94 -9.91 12.17 -2.62
C LEU A 94 -8.73 12.10 -3.61
N GLU A 95 -8.83 12.84 -4.72
CA GLU A 95 -7.84 12.84 -5.80
C GLU A 95 -6.48 13.44 -5.38
N TRP A 96 -6.47 14.25 -4.33
CA TRP A 96 -5.28 14.99 -3.89
C TRP A 96 -4.41 14.17 -2.92
N ASP A 97 -3.10 14.33 -3.11
CA ASP A 97 -2.05 13.76 -2.26
C ASP A 97 -1.33 14.82 -1.40
N ASP A 98 -1.70 16.09 -1.54
CA ASP A 98 -1.04 17.21 -0.87
C ASP A 98 -2.00 18.42 -0.77
N VAL A 99 -1.93 19.11 0.37
CA VAL A 99 -2.63 20.38 0.64
C VAL A 99 -2.01 21.57 -0.08
N THR A 100 -0.79 21.43 -0.63
CA THR A 100 -0.12 22.48 -1.40
C THR A 100 -0.53 22.52 -2.88
N ASP A 101 -1.34 21.57 -3.35
CA ASP A 101 -1.87 21.58 -4.72
C ASP A 101 -2.62 22.90 -4.98
N PRO A 102 -2.36 23.62 -6.08
CA PRO A 102 -3.06 24.87 -6.39
C PRO A 102 -4.58 24.74 -6.50
N ARG A 103 -5.09 23.51 -6.70
CA ARG A 103 -6.52 23.19 -6.78
C ARG A 103 -7.13 22.86 -5.41
N ALA A 104 -6.32 22.72 -4.36
CA ALA A 104 -6.78 22.44 -3.01
C ALA A 104 -7.52 23.65 -2.43
N ASP A 105 -8.84 23.52 -2.29
CA ASP A 105 -9.68 24.54 -1.66
C ASP A 105 -9.54 24.54 -0.12
N GLN A 106 -10.15 25.54 0.53
CA GLN A 106 -10.07 25.66 1.98
C GLN A 106 -10.80 24.51 2.69
N ALA A 107 -11.90 24.00 2.13
CA ALA A 107 -12.66 22.91 2.73
C ALA A 107 -11.83 21.62 2.81
N PHE A 108 -11.04 21.32 1.78
CA PHE A 108 -10.10 20.21 1.80
C PHE A 108 -8.99 20.41 2.84
N LYS A 109 -8.41 21.61 2.92
CA LYS A 109 -7.37 21.93 3.91
C LYS A 109 -7.89 21.78 5.34
N ASP A 110 -9.10 22.27 5.61
CA ASP A 110 -9.75 22.14 6.92
C ASP A 110 -10.04 20.66 7.25
N HIS A 111 -10.45 19.87 6.26
CA HIS A 111 -10.66 18.43 6.42
C HIS A 111 -9.35 17.69 6.76
N VAL A 112 -8.26 17.97 6.03
CA VAL A 112 -6.93 17.42 6.32
C VAL A 112 -6.46 17.82 7.73
N ALA A 113 -6.66 19.08 8.13
CA ALA A 113 -6.27 19.55 9.46
C ALA A 113 -7.08 18.85 10.58
N ALA A 114 -8.39 18.67 10.38
CA ALA A 114 -9.24 17.95 11.33
C ALA A 114 -8.85 16.47 11.45
N SER A 115 -8.57 15.80 10.33
CA SER A 115 -8.09 14.41 10.33
C SER A 115 -6.72 14.27 10.98
N ALA A 116 -5.80 15.21 10.72
CA ALA A 116 -4.48 15.22 11.37
C ALA A 116 -4.59 15.31 12.90
N ALA A 117 -5.48 16.17 13.43
CA ALA A 117 -5.72 16.27 14.86
C ALA A 117 -6.26 14.96 15.47
N ALA A 118 -7.11 14.23 14.74
CA ALA A 118 -7.59 12.91 15.16
C ALA A 118 -6.48 11.85 15.15
N TRP A 119 -5.61 11.87 14.13
CA TRP A 119 -4.45 10.97 14.04
C TRP A 119 -3.43 11.24 15.15
N ASP A 120 -3.17 12.50 15.48
CA ASP A 120 -2.30 12.89 16.61
C ASP A 120 -2.82 12.36 17.95
N ALA A 121 -4.13 12.44 18.18
CA ALA A 121 -4.76 11.94 19.41
C ALA A 121 -4.53 10.42 19.61
N GLU A 122 -4.40 9.66 18.52
CA GLU A 122 -4.11 8.22 18.53
C GLU A 122 -2.64 7.87 18.26
N LYS A 123 -1.77 8.88 18.12
CA LYS A 123 -0.34 8.72 17.75
C LYS A 123 -0.19 7.90 16.46
N ILE A 124 -0.98 8.24 15.45
CA ILE A 124 -0.93 7.66 14.11
C ILE A 124 -0.03 8.54 13.23
N PRO A 125 1.04 8.00 12.64
CA PRO A 125 1.90 8.74 11.74
C PRO A 125 1.20 9.04 10.40
N TYR A 126 1.40 10.27 9.91
CA TYR A 126 0.69 10.77 8.72
C TYR A 126 1.50 11.70 7.82
N ALA A 127 2.63 12.25 8.31
CA ALA A 127 3.41 13.23 7.57
C ALA A 127 3.86 12.71 6.21
N HIS A 128 3.93 13.59 5.22
CA HIS A 128 4.43 13.24 3.90
C HIS A 128 5.94 13.01 3.95
N ALA A 129 6.39 11.81 3.53
CA ALA A 129 7.80 11.43 3.46
C ALA A 129 8.14 10.95 2.05
N SER A 130 9.21 11.49 1.46
CA SER A 130 9.69 11.12 0.12
C SER A 130 11.17 10.72 0.17
N PHE A 131 11.52 9.68 -0.58
CA PHE A 131 12.89 9.18 -0.71
C PHE A 131 13.24 9.08 -2.19
N GLY A 132 13.80 10.17 -2.70
CA GLY A 132 14.02 10.37 -4.14
C GLY A 132 12.71 10.32 -4.92
N LEU A 133 12.79 9.87 -6.18
CA LEU A 133 11.64 9.78 -7.07
C LEU A 133 10.87 8.45 -6.95
N ARG A 134 11.40 7.50 -6.17
CA ARG A 134 10.92 6.11 -6.17
C ARG A 134 9.98 5.79 -5.04
N ASN A 135 10.20 6.38 -3.86
CA ASN A 135 9.46 6.00 -2.67
C ASN A 135 8.79 7.20 -2.02
N ARG A 136 7.54 7.00 -1.62
CA ARG A 136 6.73 8.02 -0.93
C ARG A 136 5.77 7.35 0.03
N ILE A 137 5.61 7.93 1.22
CA ILE A 137 4.56 7.57 2.17
C ILE A 137 3.81 8.85 2.51
N VAL A 138 2.48 8.82 2.40
CA VAL A 138 1.62 9.94 2.77
C VAL A 138 0.29 9.42 3.26
N ARG A 139 -0.30 10.06 4.26
CA ARG A 139 -1.68 9.77 4.68
C ARG A 139 -2.57 10.94 4.31
N MET A 140 -3.63 10.64 3.57
CA MET A 140 -4.67 11.60 3.19
C MET A 140 -6.01 11.12 3.74
N PRO A 141 -6.89 12.02 4.17
CA PRO A 141 -8.24 11.61 4.53
C PRO A 141 -8.97 11.06 3.31
N LEU A 142 -10.00 10.25 3.55
CA LEU A 142 -10.99 9.92 2.53
C LEU A 142 -12.04 11.05 2.46
N LEU A 143 -12.98 10.94 1.52
CA LEU A 143 -14.13 11.83 1.44
C LEU A 143 -14.86 11.89 2.79
N LYS A 144 -15.28 13.08 3.17
CA LYS A 144 -15.92 13.32 4.47
C LYS A 144 -17.13 12.40 4.66
N GLY A 145 -17.15 11.69 5.79
CA GLY A 145 -18.20 10.71 6.11
C GLY A 145 -17.90 9.29 5.62
N THR A 146 -16.73 9.04 5.02
CA THR A 146 -16.26 7.71 4.62
C THR A 146 -15.00 7.35 5.39
N VAL A 147 -14.85 6.07 5.72
CA VAL A 147 -13.75 5.54 6.55
C VAL A 147 -12.94 4.45 5.85
N SER A 148 -13.47 3.88 4.78
CA SER A 148 -12.80 2.83 4.00
C SER A 148 -13.21 2.90 2.52
N MET A 149 -12.43 2.26 1.64
CA MET A 149 -12.66 2.22 0.19
C MET A 149 -13.70 1.15 -0.18
N THR A 150 -14.93 1.34 0.32
CA THR A 150 -16.08 0.47 0.08
C THR A 150 -17.17 1.22 -0.69
N LEU A 151 -18.15 0.49 -1.24
CA LEU A 151 -19.23 1.08 -2.04
C LEU A 151 -20.13 2.05 -1.27
N ASP A 152 -20.23 1.90 0.05
CA ASP A 152 -21.01 2.76 0.94
C ASP A 152 -20.13 3.64 1.86
N GLY A 153 -18.81 3.55 1.72
CA GLY A 153 -17.83 4.31 2.50
C GLY A 153 -17.67 3.86 3.95
N LYS A 154 -18.34 2.79 4.40
CA LYS A 154 -18.17 2.24 5.75
C LYS A 154 -16.98 1.27 5.81
N GLN A 155 -16.66 0.79 7.01
CA GLN A 155 -15.64 -0.25 7.21
C GLN A 155 -15.91 -1.47 6.32
N GLY A 156 -14.89 -1.94 5.61
CA GLY A 156 -14.90 -3.23 4.92
C GLY A 156 -14.63 -4.40 5.86
N CYS A 157 -14.01 -4.14 7.02
CA CYS A 157 -13.84 -5.11 8.11
C CYS A 157 -14.24 -4.49 9.46
N GLN A 158 -15.10 -5.17 10.23
CA GLN A 158 -15.52 -4.70 11.56
C GLN A 158 -14.37 -4.69 12.56
N LYS A 159 -13.43 -5.63 12.43
CA LYS A 159 -12.21 -5.71 13.25
C LYS A 159 -11.12 -4.82 12.66
N LEU A 160 -10.72 -3.80 13.44
CA LEU A 160 -9.64 -2.87 13.07
C LEU A 160 -8.25 -3.52 13.15
N MET A 161 -7.31 -2.89 12.45
CA MET A 161 -5.92 -3.33 12.38
C MET A 161 -5.13 -2.90 13.63
N GLY A 162 -4.30 -3.81 14.15
CA GLY A 162 -3.38 -3.55 15.27
C GLY A 162 -3.97 -2.74 16.43
N ARG A 163 -3.33 -1.62 16.76
CA ARG A 163 -3.72 -0.75 17.89
C ARG A 163 -4.65 0.41 17.51
N ILE A 164 -5.15 0.42 16.28
CA ILE A 164 -6.02 1.48 15.75
C ILE A 164 -7.38 1.43 16.45
N LYS A 165 -7.91 2.59 16.87
CA LYS A 165 -9.19 2.70 17.56
C LYS A 165 -10.24 3.42 16.73
N ASN A 166 -9.82 4.41 15.94
CA ASN A 166 -10.69 5.11 15.01
C ASN A 166 -10.63 4.45 13.62
N PRO A 167 -11.76 3.98 13.05
CA PRO A 167 -11.80 3.48 11.68
C PRO A 167 -11.45 4.56 10.64
N ASP A 168 -11.71 5.83 10.92
CA ASP A 168 -11.45 6.97 10.03
C ASP A 168 -9.97 7.41 10.07
N LEU A 169 -9.10 6.56 9.53
CA LEU A 169 -7.68 6.88 9.34
C LEU A 169 -7.34 7.43 7.95
N GLY A 170 -8.36 7.72 7.14
CA GLY A 170 -8.20 7.96 5.73
C GLY A 170 -7.50 6.80 5.01
N SER A 171 -6.66 7.14 4.04
CA SER A 171 -5.81 6.18 3.32
C SER A 171 -4.34 6.59 3.44
N MET A 172 -3.54 5.77 4.12
CA MET A 172 -2.09 5.83 3.94
C MET A 172 -1.69 5.22 2.61
N ARG A 173 -1.03 6.03 1.77
CA ARG A 173 -0.58 5.70 0.43
C ARG A 173 0.92 5.46 0.45
N ILE A 174 1.33 4.20 0.25
CA ILE A 174 2.75 3.83 0.16
C ILE A 174 3.08 3.57 -1.30
N LEU A 175 4.07 4.27 -1.83
CA LEU A 175 4.64 4.05 -3.16
C LEU A 175 6.06 3.49 -3.03
N HIS A 176 6.34 2.42 -3.77
CA HIS A 176 7.69 1.89 -3.95
C HIS A 176 7.88 1.46 -5.41
N LEU A 177 8.44 2.36 -6.22
CA LEU A 177 8.61 2.14 -7.65
C LEU A 177 9.82 1.23 -7.93
N PRO A 178 9.72 0.36 -8.94
CA PRO A 178 8.61 0.24 -9.89
C PRO A 178 7.51 -0.77 -9.50
N HIS A 179 7.57 -1.36 -8.31
CA HIS A 179 6.88 -2.62 -8.05
C HIS A 179 5.56 -2.51 -7.30
N SER A 180 5.30 -1.46 -6.52
CA SER A 180 4.09 -1.45 -5.70
C SER A 180 3.55 -0.05 -5.40
N TRP A 181 2.22 0.02 -5.27
CA TRP A 181 1.51 1.04 -4.52
C TRP A 181 0.57 0.36 -3.52
N ASN A 182 0.21 1.02 -2.42
CA ASN A 182 -0.59 0.42 -1.35
C ASN A 182 -1.51 1.46 -0.71
N HIS A 183 -2.65 1.00 -0.21
CA HIS A 183 -3.62 1.81 0.53
C HIS A 183 -3.90 1.15 1.88
N CYS A 184 -3.68 1.86 2.99
CA CYS A 184 -3.90 1.33 4.33
C CYS A 184 -4.95 2.19 5.05
N MET A 185 -6.14 1.63 5.28
CA MET A 185 -7.24 2.24 6.03
C MET A 185 -7.25 1.72 7.48
N GLY A 186 -8.17 2.16 8.34
CA GLY A 186 -8.20 1.70 9.74
C GLY A 186 -8.50 0.20 9.89
N ASP A 187 -9.26 -0.36 8.96
CA ASP A 187 -9.86 -1.69 9.04
C ASP A 187 -9.17 -2.76 8.18
N HIS A 188 -8.54 -2.35 7.07
CA HIS A 188 -7.83 -3.27 6.18
C HIS A 188 -6.78 -2.56 5.31
N ILE A 189 -5.96 -3.34 4.62
CA ILE A 189 -4.89 -2.86 3.73
C ILE A 189 -5.04 -3.49 2.35
N ILE A 190 -4.87 -2.68 1.31
CA ILE A 190 -4.84 -3.11 -0.08
C ILE A 190 -3.42 -2.95 -0.61
N VAL A 191 -2.79 -4.07 -0.95
CA VAL A 191 -1.40 -4.15 -1.44
C VAL A 191 -1.41 -4.49 -2.93
N PHE A 192 -0.75 -3.68 -3.75
CA PHE A 192 -0.63 -3.93 -5.18
C PHE A 192 0.83 -4.22 -5.56
N THR A 193 1.04 -5.20 -6.43
CA THR A 193 2.34 -5.40 -7.08
C THR A 193 2.22 -5.46 -8.59
N VAL A 194 3.21 -4.88 -9.29
CA VAL A 194 3.31 -4.85 -10.76
C VAL A 194 4.54 -5.63 -11.20
N TRP A 195 4.31 -6.58 -12.10
CA TRP A 195 5.35 -7.42 -12.68
C TRP A 195 5.31 -7.34 -14.20
N PRO A 196 6.39 -6.88 -14.86
CA PRO A 196 6.45 -6.92 -16.32
C PRO A 196 6.49 -8.37 -16.80
N ILE A 197 5.63 -8.72 -17.76
CA ILE A 197 5.62 -10.04 -18.42
C ILE A 197 6.24 -9.94 -19.81
N SER A 198 5.83 -8.92 -20.58
CA SER A 198 6.39 -8.59 -21.89
C SER A 198 6.34 -7.08 -22.14
N ALA A 199 6.72 -6.64 -23.33
CA ALA A 199 6.58 -5.23 -23.72
C ALA A 199 5.12 -4.75 -23.74
N GLN A 200 4.15 -5.64 -23.91
CA GLN A 200 2.72 -5.33 -24.05
C GLN A 200 1.84 -5.99 -22.99
N GLU A 201 2.44 -6.61 -21.97
CA GLU A 201 1.69 -7.31 -20.94
C GLU A 201 2.33 -7.15 -19.56
N SER A 202 1.49 -6.89 -18.56
CA SER A 202 1.86 -6.71 -17.16
C SER A 202 0.96 -7.52 -16.27
N LYS A 203 1.51 -8.10 -15.21
CA LYS A 203 0.75 -8.79 -14.18
C LYS A 203 0.61 -7.87 -12.97
N VAL A 204 -0.63 -7.56 -12.61
CA VAL A 204 -0.96 -6.81 -11.39
C VAL A 204 -1.58 -7.77 -10.39
N THR A 205 -0.99 -7.86 -9.20
CA THR A 205 -1.53 -8.68 -8.10
C THR A 205 -1.97 -7.78 -6.98
N THR A 206 -3.23 -7.92 -6.57
CA THR A 206 -3.82 -7.18 -5.45
C THR A 206 -4.13 -8.13 -4.31
N LYS A 207 -3.77 -7.73 -3.09
CA LYS A 207 -4.07 -8.46 -1.85
C LYS A 207 -4.81 -7.56 -0.88
N TRP A 208 -5.89 -8.07 -0.30
CA TRP A 208 -6.60 -7.45 0.80
C TRP A 208 -6.17 -8.13 2.09
N LEU A 209 -5.61 -7.36 3.00
CA LEU A 209 -5.15 -7.82 4.30
C LEU A 209 -6.09 -7.32 5.39
N VAL A 210 -6.53 -8.23 6.23
CA VAL A 210 -7.32 -7.97 7.43
C VAL A 210 -6.61 -8.53 8.64
N HIS A 211 -7.07 -8.20 9.85
CA HIS A 211 -6.58 -8.82 11.07
C HIS A 211 -6.77 -10.35 11.00
N LYS A 212 -5.79 -11.13 11.47
CA LYS A 212 -5.79 -12.60 11.38
C LYS A 212 -7.04 -13.26 11.99
N ASP A 213 -7.54 -12.66 13.07
CA ASP A 213 -8.74 -13.13 13.79
C ASP A 213 -10.06 -12.60 13.22
N ALA A 214 -10.05 -11.79 12.15
CA ALA A 214 -11.28 -11.39 11.48
C ALA A 214 -11.90 -12.61 10.78
N VAL A 215 -13.22 -12.77 10.84
CA VAL A 215 -13.95 -13.92 10.31
C VAL A 215 -14.79 -13.49 9.10
N GLU A 216 -14.61 -14.18 7.97
CA GLU A 216 -15.42 -13.97 6.75
C GLU A 216 -16.89 -14.32 7.01
N GLY A 217 -17.81 -13.51 6.48
CA GLY A 217 -19.24 -13.58 6.75
C GLY A 217 -19.66 -13.04 8.13
N VAL A 218 -18.72 -12.51 8.92
CA VAL A 218 -18.99 -11.88 10.23
C VAL A 218 -18.39 -10.48 10.29
N ASP A 219 -17.07 -10.40 10.13
CA ASP A 219 -16.32 -9.14 10.17
C ASP A 219 -16.23 -8.49 8.79
N TYR A 220 -16.17 -9.29 7.73
CA TYR A 220 -16.06 -8.85 6.33
C TYR A 220 -16.75 -9.86 5.39
N ASP A 221 -17.10 -9.42 4.17
CA ASP A 221 -17.70 -10.25 3.11
C ASP A 221 -16.68 -10.64 2.02
#